data_AF-A0A0G4GE59-F1
#
_entry.id   AF-A0A0G4GE59-F1
#
_cell.length_a   1.000
_cell.length_b   1.000
_cell.length_c   1.000
_cell.angle_alpha   90.00
_cell.angle_beta   90.00
_cell.angle_gamma   90.00
#
_symmetry.space_group_name_H-M   'P 1'
#
loop_
_entity.id
_entity.type
_entity.pdbx_description
1 polymer ?
#
loop_
_entity_poly.entity_id
_entity_poly.type
_entity_poly.pdbx_seq_one_letter_code
_entity_poly.pdbx_strand_id
1 'polypeptide(L)'
;MCAGGRFDLSPAPLYRFPIDSRCTAVESSPAHISLMASDSVPSLWALSLKKASHMLDDPSRRPALVTQIDKQPPTEIPRGVTLPAVLQQRIERAIYPEDLHDLLAFDIPDVAGALKTAHVLERCSGHWKMIKAFIPLVFIHQLTPNATRPLMLSADSLPTTSAFDELPLTIAIYSTFGHLLSHRGTSLELQRAANGAYRIGNKVFRVVPLDELPADHPYRSTYTDSDPVIRYEAWLFPSFTAFLMWMLLKWWSDHEGVGEKEVLRAFTDHHDPRSQRLVTAGEIPEQLGITADYRRDGRDLNTADPIDCRHVIVSGFRPTDTIAVYLWVGLGKIGLWTTESAAAGASASLDERFPVSMPRWLSVLKRFDLESDVIDRRSVLV
;
A
#
# COMPACT_ATOMS: atom_id res chain seq x y z
N MET A 1 34.82 -60.67 -9.46
CA MET A 1 33.53 -60.20 -8.91
C MET A 1 33.10 -58.98 -9.72
N CYS A 2 31.96 -59.11 -10.40
CA CYS A 2 31.07 -58.08 -10.99
C CYS A 2 31.69 -57.04 -11.96
N ALA A 3 31.51 -57.17 -13.29
CA ALA A 3 30.32 -56.73 -14.08
C ALA A 3 30.10 -55.21 -13.98
N GLY A 4 30.12 -54.38 -15.03
CA GLY A 4 29.70 -54.56 -16.41
C GLY A 4 28.45 -53.71 -16.64
N GLY A 5 28.52 -52.65 -17.46
CA GLY A 5 27.32 -51.86 -17.83
C GLY A 5 27.59 -50.50 -18.48
N ARG A 6 27.76 -50.48 -19.81
CA ARG A 6 27.40 -49.34 -20.67
C ARG A 6 25.89 -49.38 -20.89
N PHE A 7 25.21 -48.23 -20.90
CA PHE A 7 24.12 -47.94 -21.84
C PHE A 7 23.94 -46.42 -21.96
N ASP A 8 24.31 -45.90 -23.14
CA ASP A 8 23.83 -44.64 -23.69
C ASP A 8 22.34 -44.75 -23.95
N LEU A 9 21.55 -43.78 -23.47
CA LEU A 9 20.20 -43.53 -23.95
C LEU A 9 20.02 -42.03 -24.20
N SER A 10 20.07 -41.71 -25.48
CA SER A 10 19.58 -40.47 -26.07
C SER A 10 18.04 -40.46 -26.05
N PRO A 11 17.37 -39.34 -25.72
CA PRO A 11 15.96 -39.16 -26.05
C PRO A 11 15.79 -38.42 -27.38
N ALA A 12 14.97 -39.01 -28.26
CA ALA A 12 14.50 -38.44 -29.51
C ALA A 12 13.50 -37.27 -29.28
N PRO A 13 13.37 -36.35 -30.25
CA PRO A 13 12.47 -35.18 -30.20
C PRO A 13 11.10 -35.51 -30.81
N LEU A 14 10.05 -34.75 -30.46
CA LEU A 14 8.74 -34.58 -31.15
C LEU A 14 7.86 -33.75 -30.16
N TYR A 15 7.33 -32.55 -30.43
CA TYR A 15 6.45 -32.12 -31.53
C TYR A 15 6.51 -30.58 -31.70
N ARG A 16 6.53 -30.12 -32.95
CA ARG A 16 6.17 -28.75 -33.37
C ARG A 16 4.92 -28.88 -34.27
N PHE A 17 3.94 -28.00 -34.07
CA PHE A 17 2.99 -27.61 -35.10
C PHE A 17 2.97 -26.07 -35.21
N PRO A 18 3.00 -25.51 -36.43
CA PRO A 18 2.89 -24.08 -36.66
C PRO A 18 1.47 -23.71 -37.11
N ILE A 19 0.93 -22.58 -36.64
CA ILE A 19 -0.03 -21.79 -37.43
C ILE A 19 0.23 -20.31 -37.14
N ASP A 20 0.68 -19.63 -38.18
CA ASP A 20 0.70 -18.18 -38.35
C ASP A 20 -0.62 -17.78 -39.01
N SER A 21 -1.33 -16.79 -38.47
CA SER A 21 -2.38 -16.05 -39.18
C SER A 21 -2.75 -14.77 -38.45
N ARG A 22 -2.38 -13.66 -39.10
CA ARG A 22 -2.74 -12.28 -38.78
C ARG A 22 -4.25 -12.09 -38.81
N CYS A 23 -4.82 -11.56 -37.73
CA CYS A 23 -6.03 -10.75 -37.76
C CYS A 23 -5.83 -9.57 -36.79
N THR A 24 -5.68 -8.38 -37.35
CA THR A 24 -5.81 -7.10 -36.63
C THR A 24 -7.26 -6.92 -36.22
N ALA A 25 -7.58 -7.22 -34.97
CA ALA A 25 -8.79 -6.77 -34.31
C ALA A 25 -8.39 -5.69 -33.29
N VAL A 26 -9.04 -4.54 -33.36
CA VAL A 26 -8.98 -3.51 -32.32
C VAL A 26 -9.67 -4.08 -31.10
N GLU A 27 -8.90 -4.61 -30.16
CA GLU A 27 -9.38 -5.00 -28.83
C GLU A 27 -9.76 -3.73 -28.07
N SER A 28 -11.05 -3.43 -28.07
CA SER A 28 -11.67 -2.61 -27.03
C SER A 28 -11.36 -3.27 -25.68
N SER A 29 -10.47 -2.62 -24.92
CA SER A 29 -10.10 -3.01 -23.56
C SER A 29 -11.35 -3.36 -22.76
N PRO A 30 -11.46 -4.56 -22.16
CA PRO A 30 -12.58 -4.87 -21.30
C PRO A 30 -12.50 -3.91 -20.12
N ALA A 31 -13.52 -3.08 -19.95
CA ALA A 31 -13.71 -2.35 -18.72
C ALA A 31 -13.60 -3.38 -17.59
N HIS A 32 -12.56 -3.27 -16.77
CA HIS A 32 -12.52 -3.92 -15.47
C HIS A 32 -13.71 -3.36 -14.70
N ILE A 33 -14.85 -4.05 -14.82
CA ILE A 33 -15.92 -3.98 -13.85
C ILE A 33 -15.26 -4.50 -12.59
N SER A 34 -14.69 -3.57 -11.83
CA SER A 34 -14.52 -3.74 -10.39
C SER A 34 -15.89 -4.18 -9.93
N LEU A 35 -16.03 -5.47 -9.61
CA LEU A 35 -17.15 -5.95 -8.82
C LEU A 35 -17.04 -5.11 -7.54
N MET A 36 -17.75 -3.98 -7.52
CA MET A 36 -18.27 -3.42 -6.29
C MET A 36 -18.89 -4.63 -5.63
N ALA A 37 -18.20 -5.15 -4.62
CA ALA A 37 -18.64 -6.31 -3.88
C ALA A 37 -20.07 -5.97 -3.50
N SER A 38 -21.03 -6.62 -4.16
CA SER A 38 -22.41 -6.64 -3.71
C SER A 38 -22.31 -6.88 -2.22
N ASP A 39 -23.01 -6.08 -1.41
CA ASP A 39 -23.15 -6.25 0.04
C ASP A 39 -23.76 -7.62 0.31
N SER A 40 -22.97 -8.66 0.07
CA SER A 40 -23.35 -10.04 0.18
C SER A 40 -23.57 -10.23 1.65
N VAL A 41 -24.77 -10.71 1.98
CA VAL A 41 -25.14 -11.04 3.35
C VAL A 41 -23.94 -11.72 4.02
N PRO A 42 -23.39 -11.13 5.10
CA PRO A 42 -22.18 -11.66 5.71
C PRO A 42 -22.39 -13.13 6.05
N SER A 43 -21.40 -13.97 5.72
CA SER A 43 -21.50 -15.39 6.05
C SER A 43 -21.74 -15.56 7.55
N LEU A 44 -22.44 -16.64 7.94
CA LEU A 44 -22.66 -16.98 9.36
C LEU A 44 -21.32 -17.00 10.13
N TRP A 45 -20.26 -17.42 9.45
CA TRP A 45 -18.89 -17.37 9.96
C TRP A 45 -18.43 -15.95 10.28
N ALA A 46 -18.51 -15.02 9.32
CA ALA A 46 -18.09 -13.63 9.52
C ALA A 46 -18.86 -12.95 10.67
N LEU A 47 -20.16 -13.22 10.79
CA LEU A 47 -20.97 -12.73 11.91
C LEU A 47 -20.53 -13.36 13.24
N SER A 48 -20.25 -14.67 13.26
CA SER A 48 -19.79 -15.38 14.45
C SER A 48 -18.42 -14.89 14.88
N LEU A 49 -17.52 -14.67 13.93
CA LEU A 49 -16.17 -14.16 14.15
C LEU A 49 -16.22 -12.73 14.71
N LYS A 50 -17.01 -11.83 14.09
CA LYS A 50 -17.23 -10.48 14.62
C LYS A 50 -17.76 -10.51 16.06
N LYS A 51 -18.77 -11.34 16.34
CA LYS A 51 -19.34 -11.47 17.69
C LYS A 51 -18.32 -12.00 18.70
N ALA A 52 -17.55 -13.02 18.33
CA ALA A 52 -16.49 -13.57 19.18
C ALA A 52 -15.41 -12.52 19.48
N SER A 53 -14.96 -11.77 18.47
CA SER A 53 -13.97 -10.70 18.64
C SER A 53 -14.47 -9.59 19.57
N HIS A 54 -15.73 -9.14 19.46
CA HIS A 54 -16.31 -8.20 20.43
C HIS A 54 -16.32 -8.75 21.86
N MET A 55 -16.64 -10.03 22.04
CA MET A 55 -16.62 -10.66 23.37
C MET A 55 -15.20 -10.78 23.93
N LEU A 56 -14.18 -10.92 23.08
CA LEU A 56 -12.77 -10.93 23.48
C LEU A 56 -12.26 -9.53 23.89
N ASP A 57 -12.85 -8.47 23.33
CA ASP A 57 -12.49 -7.09 23.68
C ASP A 57 -13.14 -6.61 25.00
N ASP A 58 -14.22 -7.27 25.44
CA ASP A 58 -14.87 -7.00 26.73
C ASP A 58 -14.21 -7.83 27.86
N PRO A 59 -13.49 -7.21 28.82
CA PRO A 59 -12.80 -7.93 29.89
C PRO A 59 -13.73 -8.76 30.78
N SER A 60 -15.01 -8.38 30.88
CA SER A 60 -16.00 -9.10 31.68
C SER A 60 -16.52 -10.36 30.99
N ARG A 61 -16.49 -10.40 29.65
CA ARG A 61 -16.98 -11.52 28.83
C ARG A 61 -15.87 -12.44 28.34
N ARG A 62 -14.64 -11.93 28.22
CA ARG A 62 -13.47 -12.69 27.75
C ARG A 62 -13.27 -14.02 28.51
N PRO A 63 -13.31 -14.09 29.85
CA PRO A 63 -13.10 -15.36 30.56
C PRO A 63 -14.18 -16.41 30.24
N ALA A 64 -15.43 -15.99 30.07
CA ALA A 64 -16.53 -16.88 29.75
C ALA A 64 -16.40 -17.45 28.34
N LEU A 65 -16.01 -16.62 27.36
CA LEU A 65 -15.76 -17.08 25.99
C LEU A 65 -14.58 -18.04 25.91
N VAL A 66 -13.45 -17.71 26.56
CA VAL A 66 -12.27 -18.60 26.61
C VAL A 66 -12.65 -19.93 27.25
N THR A 67 -13.37 -19.92 28.37
CA THR A 67 -13.87 -21.14 29.00
C THR A 67 -14.80 -21.94 28.08
N GLN A 68 -15.62 -21.28 27.26
CA GLN A 68 -16.50 -21.97 26.31
C GLN A 68 -15.71 -22.60 25.16
N ILE A 69 -14.66 -21.93 24.67
CA ILE A 69 -13.74 -22.45 23.66
C ILE A 69 -13.01 -23.69 24.19
N ASP A 70 -12.50 -23.63 25.43
CA ASP A 70 -11.78 -24.75 26.06
C ASP A 70 -12.69 -25.96 26.33
N LYS A 71 -13.99 -25.71 26.54
CA LYS A 71 -15.01 -26.74 26.79
C LYS A 71 -15.63 -27.33 25.52
N GLN A 72 -15.34 -26.79 24.32
CA GLN A 72 -15.94 -27.33 23.11
C GLN A 72 -15.45 -28.78 22.87
N PRO A 73 -16.36 -29.76 22.76
CA PRO A 73 -15.98 -31.12 22.46
C PRO A 73 -15.38 -31.20 21.04
N PRO A 74 -14.41 -32.10 20.76
CA PRO A 74 -13.77 -32.25 19.45
C PRO A 74 -14.69 -32.63 18.28
N THR A 75 -16.02 -32.68 18.47
CA THR A 75 -16.97 -33.43 17.64
C THR A 75 -17.86 -32.58 16.74
N GLU A 76 -17.89 -31.25 16.87
CA GLU A 76 -18.77 -30.38 16.05
C GLU A 76 -18.13 -29.86 14.75
N ILE A 77 -16.84 -30.10 14.57
CA ILE A 77 -16.10 -29.85 13.33
C ILE A 77 -15.90 -31.22 12.65
N PRO A 78 -15.92 -31.35 11.30
CA PRO A 78 -15.64 -32.61 10.61
C PRO A 78 -14.56 -33.42 11.32
N ARG A 79 -14.84 -34.69 11.62
CA ARG A 79 -14.01 -35.54 12.51
C ARG A 79 -12.51 -35.32 12.23
N GLY A 80 -11.81 -34.74 13.21
CA GLY A 80 -10.36 -34.55 13.17
C GLY A 80 -9.87 -33.12 12.93
N VAL A 81 -10.75 -32.13 12.68
CA VAL A 81 -10.33 -30.73 12.53
C VAL A 81 -10.64 -29.97 13.83
N THR A 82 -9.65 -29.27 14.39
CA THR A 82 -9.81 -28.47 15.61
C THR A 82 -10.06 -26.99 15.27
N LEU A 83 -10.68 -26.23 16.17
CA LEU A 83 -10.88 -24.78 15.98
C LEU A 83 -9.55 -24.04 15.68
N PRO A 84 -8.43 -24.30 16.39
CA PRO A 84 -7.13 -23.75 16.02
C PRO A 84 -6.73 -24.02 14.56
N ALA A 85 -6.93 -25.24 14.07
CA ALA A 85 -6.61 -25.61 12.69
C ALA A 85 -7.48 -24.85 11.68
N VAL A 86 -8.78 -24.67 11.97
CA VAL A 86 -9.68 -23.85 11.13
C VAL A 86 -9.22 -22.40 11.09
N LEU A 87 -8.87 -21.82 12.24
CA LEU A 87 -8.42 -20.42 12.33
C LEU A 87 -7.10 -20.20 11.60
N GLN A 88 -6.14 -21.11 11.77
CA GLN A 88 -4.88 -21.06 11.04
C GLN A 88 -5.11 -21.10 9.53
N GLN A 89 -5.92 -22.04 9.03
CA GLN A 89 -6.25 -22.13 7.61
C GLN A 89 -6.92 -20.85 7.08
N ARG A 90 -7.77 -20.20 7.90
CA ARG A 90 -8.43 -18.94 7.55
C ARG A 90 -7.44 -17.78 7.47
N ILE A 91 -6.52 -17.69 8.42
CA ILE A 91 -5.45 -16.68 8.43
C ILE A 91 -4.57 -16.84 7.19
N GLU A 92 -4.10 -18.06 6.92
CA GLU A 92 -3.30 -18.38 5.72
C GLU A 92 -4.06 -18.01 4.43
N ARG A 93 -5.35 -18.37 4.36
CA ARG A 93 -6.22 -18.05 3.22
C ARG A 93 -6.47 -16.55 3.06
N ALA A 94 -6.44 -15.76 4.13
CA ALA A 94 -6.61 -14.31 4.04
C ALA A 94 -5.29 -13.60 3.69
N ILE A 95 -4.14 -14.14 4.10
CA ILE A 95 -2.81 -13.59 3.82
C ILE A 95 -2.39 -13.85 2.35
N TYR A 96 -2.64 -15.06 1.83
CA TYR A 96 -2.10 -15.49 0.53
C TYR A 96 -2.60 -14.67 -0.68
N PRO A 97 -3.91 -14.42 -0.84
CA PRO A 97 -4.44 -13.67 -2.00
C PRO A 97 -3.97 -12.22 -2.05
N GLU A 98 -3.63 -11.65 -0.89
CA GLU A 98 -3.21 -10.27 -0.73
C GLU A 98 -1.68 -10.10 -0.80
N ASP A 99 -0.94 -11.20 -0.98
CA ASP A 99 0.53 -11.24 -1.01
C ASP A 99 1.18 -10.65 0.26
N LEU A 100 0.55 -10.87 1.42
CA LEU A 100 0.99 -10.28 2.69
C LEU A 100 2.05 -11.09 3.42
N HIS A 101 2.31 -12.33 3.02
CA HIS A 101 3.17 -13.28 3.74
C HIS A 101 4.61 -12.79 3.89
N ASP A 102 5.14 -12.08 2.89
CA ASP A 102 6.48 -11.48 2.94
C ASP A 102 6.50 -10.13 3.67
N LEU A 103 5.34 -9.59 4.05
CA LEU A 103 5.20 -8.23 4.59
C LEU A 103 4.81 -8.23 6.06
N LEU A 104 3.92 -9.13 6.46
CA LEU A 104 3.34 -9.21 7.79
C LEU A 104 3.49 -10.63 8.34
N ALA A 105 3.88 -10.73 9.59
CA ALA A 105 3.80 -11.94 10.39
C ALA A 105 2.99 -11.65 11.65
N PHE A 106 2.34 -12.66 12.20
CA PHE A 106 1.52 -12.52 13.39
C PHE A 106 2.05 -13.42 14.50
N ASP A 107 2.32 -12.83 15.67
CA ASP A 107 2.58 -13.56 16.90
C ASP A 107 1.24 -13.87 17.58
N ILE A 108 0.85 -15.14 17.52
CA ILE A 108 -0.47 -15.63 17.91
C ILE A 108 -0.29 -16.64 19.05
N PRO A 109 -0.35 -16.21 20.33
CA PRO A 109 -0.04 -17.08 21.45
C PRO A 109 -1.17 -18.08 21.78
N ASP A 110 -2.41 -17.77 21.40
CA ASP A 110 -3.58 -18.56 21.77
C ASP A 110 -4.74 -18.46 20.75
N VAL A 111 -5.84 -19.16 21.03
CA VAL A 111 -7.05 -19.17 20.18
C VAL A 111 -7.75 -17.81 20.14
N ALA A 112 -7.67 -17.02 21.21
CA ALA A 112 -8.24 -15.67 21.25
C ALA A 112 -7.49 -14.73 20.30
N GLY A 113 -6.17 -14.79 20.29
CA GLY A 113 -5.31 -14.08 19.34
C GLY A 113 -5.57 -14.53 17.90
N ALA A 114 -5.78 -15.83 17.68
CA ALA A 114 -6.10 -16.36 16.36
C ALA A 114 -7.46 -15.85 15.85
N LEU A 115 -8.48 -15.77 16.73
CA LEU A 115 -9.79 -15.18 16.41
C LEU A 115 -9.68 -13.70 16.05
N LYS A 116 -8.94 -12.91 16.85
CA LYS A 116 -8.70 -11.50 16.56
C LYS A 116 -7.96 -11.31 15.24
N THR A 117 -6.90 -12.07 14.99
CA THR A 117 -6.11 -12.00 13.77
C THR A 117 -6.94 -12.35 12.54
N ALA A 118 -7.68 -13.47 12.58
CA ALA A 118 -8.59 -13.85 11.51
C ALA A 118 -9.65 -12.76 11.26
N HIS A 119 -10.19 -12.16 12.33
CA HIS A 119 -11.16 -11.08 12.20
C HIS A 119 -10.60 -9.87 11.48
N VAL A 120 -9.42 -9.37 11.89
CA VAL A 120 -8.77 -8.21 11.25
C VAL A 120 -8.50 -8.48 9.78
N LEU A 121 -7.92 -9.65 9.46
CA LEU A 121 -7.58 -10.01 8.09
C LEU A 121 -8.82 -10.14 7.20
N GLU A 122 -9.87 -10.84 7.66
CA GLU A 122 -11.11 -11.00 6.90
C GLU A 122 -11.88 -9.67 6.77
N ARG A 123 -11.94 -8.86 7.84
CA ARG A 123 -12.63 -7.56 7.83
C ARG A 123 -11.96 -6.55 6.90
N CYS A 124 -10.64 -6.62 6.76
CA CYS A 124 -9.84 -5.71 5.96
C CYS A 124 -9.52 -6.24 4.56
N SER A 125 -10.11 -7.37 4.16
CA SER A 125 -9.94 -7.94 2.82
C SER A 125 -10.20 -6.89 1.73
N GLY A 126 -9.36 -6.86 0.69
CA GLY A 126 -9.41 -5.89 -0.40
C GLY A 126 -8.82 -4.51 -0.09
N HIS A 127 -8.68 -4.14 1.19
CA HIS A 127 -8.11 -2.85 1.61
C HIS A 127 -6.59 -2.92 1.86
N TRP A 128 -6.04 -4.14 1.88
CA TRP A 128 -4.60 -4.37 2.02
C TRP A 128 -3.80 -3.94 0.78
N LYS A 129 -4.41 -3.85 -0.41
CA LYS A 129 -3.71 -3.60 -1.69
C LYS A 129 -2.78 -2.40 -1.70
N MET A 130 -3.11 -1.31 -1.00
CA MET A 130 -2.22 -0.16 -0.95
C MET A 130 -1.32 -0.15 0.30
N ILE A 131 -1.78 -0.72 1.40
CA ILE A 131 -0.96 -0.91 2.60
C ILE A 131 0.21 -1.85 2.31
N LYS A 132 0.02 -2.88 1.47
CA LYS A 132 1.11 -3.76 1.01
C LYS A 132 2.20 -3.00 0.23
N ALA A 133 1.85 -1.91 -0.45
CA ALA A 133 2.81 -1.07 -1.15
C ALA A 133 3.55 -0.13 -0.19
N PHE A 134 2.89 0.28 0.90
CA PHE A 134 3.46 1.15 1.93
C PHE A 134 4.51 0.42 2.78
N ILE A 135 4.28 -0.86 3.12
CA ILE A 135 5.16 -1.61 4.03
C ILE A 135 6.61 -1.74 3.51
N PRO A 136 6.89 -2.14 2.27
CA PRO A 136 8.26 -2.18 1.75
C PRO A 136 8.96 -0.82 1.82
N LEU A 137 8.23 0.26 1.55
CA LEU A 137 8.77 1.62 1.64
C LEU A 137 9.15 1.99 3.07
N VAL A 138 8.39 1.58 4.10
CA VAL A 138 8.79 1.88 5.49
C VAL A 138 10.12 1.24 5.87
N PHE A 139 10.43 0.06 5.32
CA PHE A 139 11.72 -0.60 5.52
C PHE A 139 12.85 0.12 4.78
N ILE A 140 12.63 0.52 3.52
CA ILE A 140 13.62 1.29 2.74
C ILE A 140 13.95 2.62 3.43
N HIS A 141 12.94 3.28 3.99
CA HIS A 141 13.11 4.53 4.75
C HIS A 141 13.46 4.31 6.23
N GLN A 142 13.80 3.08 6.64
CA GLN A 142 14.28 2.75 7.99
C GLN A 142 13.35 3.22 9.11
N LEU A 143 12.03 3.21 8.89
CA LEU A 143 11.04 3.64 9.87
C LEU A 143 10.73 2.57 10.92
N THR A 144 11.36 1.40 10.80
CA THR A 144 11.17 0.21 11.65
C THR A 144 12.45 -0.08 12.47
N PRO A 145 12.85 0.78 13.43
CA PRO A 145 14.16 0.67 14.08
C PRO A 145 14.40 -0.65 14.81
N ASN A 146 13.32 -1.32 15.24
CA ASN A 146 13.38 -2.56 16.03
C ASN A 146 12.74 -3.75 15.33
N ALA A 147 12.38 -3.62 14.04
CA ALA A 147 11.73 -4.69 13.31
C ALA A 147 12.49 -5.03 12.03
N THR A 148 12.55 -6.32 11.75
CA THR A 148 12.97 -6.85 10.45
C THR A 148 11.73 -7.17 9.63
N ARG A 149 11.93 -7.52 8.36
CA ARG A 149 10.86 -7.97 7.48
C ARG A 149 10.72 -9.50 7.60
N PRO A 150 9.49 -10.05 7.72
CA PRO A 150 8.19 -9.39 7.76
C PRO A 150 7.94 -8.65 9.08
N LEU A 151 7.08 -7.61 9.03
CA LEU A 151 6.70 -6.84 10.21
C LEU A 151 5.89 -7.72 11.17
N MET A 152 6.43 -7.96 12.36
CA MET A 152 5.82 -8.83 13.36
C MET A 152 4.72 -8.07 14.12
N LEU A 153 3.48 -8.52 13.99
CA LEU A 153 2.30 -7.98 14.66
C LEU A 153 1.90 -8.91 15.81
N SER A 154 1.85 -8.39 17.03
CA SER A 154 1.28 -9.14 18.16
C SER A 154 -0.24 -9.13 18.05
N ALA A 155 -0.87 -10.30 18.24
CA ALA A 155 -2.32 -10.40 18.29
C ALA A 155 -2.95 -9.55 19.42
N ASP A 156 -2.20 -9.28 20.51
CA ASP A 156 -2.64 -8.44 21.61
C ASP A 156 -2.59 -6.94 21.28
N SER A 157 -1.77 -6.55 20.31
CA SER A 157 -1.65 -5.16 19.83
C SER A 157 -2.62 -4.84 18.69
N LEU A 158 -3.40 -5.82 18.21
CA LEU A 158 -4.40 -5.58 17.17
C LEU A 158 -5.52 -4.66 17.71
N PRO A 159 -6.05 -3.75 16.88
CA PRO A 159 -7.16 -2.89 17.28
C PRO A 159 -8.37 -3.72 17.71
N THR A 160 -9.13 -3.18 18.65
CA THR A 160 -10.40 -3.81 19.06
C THR A 160 -11.38 -3.83 17.90
N THR A 161 -12.32 -4.75 17.94
CA THR A 161 -13.44 -4.86 16.99
C THR A 161 -14.21 -3.54 16.91
N SER A 162 -14.41 -2.86 18.05
CA SER A 162 -15.06 -1.55 18.08
C SER A 162 -14.26 -0.48 17.36
N ALA A 163 -12.92 -0.56 17.33
CA ALA A 163 -12.10 0.37 16.55
C ALA A 163 -12.40 0.26 15.05
N PHE A 164 -12.67 -0.95 14.54
CA PHE A 164 -13.09 -1.16 13.14
C PHE A 164 -14.54 -0.76 12.85
N ASP A 165 -15.36 -0.54 13.88
CA ASP A 165 -16.71 0.02 13.75
C ASP A 165 -16.69 1.57 13.82
N GLU A 166 -15.71 2.15 14.51
CA GLU A 166 -15.58 3.60 14.70
C GLU A 166 -14.67 4.30 13.68
N LEU A 167 -13.69 3.59 13.13
CA LEU A 167 -12.70 4.13 12.21
C LEU A 167 -12.95 3.66 10.78
N PRO A 168 -12.64 4.50 9.79
CA PRO A 168 -12.44 4.05 8.42
C PRO A 168 -11.45 2.87 8.36
N LEU A 169 -11.73 1.88 7.52
CA LEU A 169 -10.97 0.62 7.50
C LEU A 169 -9.47 0.84 7.26
N THR A 170 -9.06 1.72 6.34
CA THR A 170 -7.62 1.96 6.09
C THR A 170 -6.92 2.63 7.27
N ILE A 171 -7.63 3.48 8.01
CA ILE A 171 -7.12 4.07 9.26
C ILE A 171 -6.97 3.00 10.35
N ALA A 172 -7.94 2.10 10.46
CA ALA A 172 -7.88 0.97 11.39
C ALA A 172 -6.78 -0.03 11.00
N ILE A 173 -6.56 -0.29 9.71
CA ILE A 173 -5.44 -1.12 9.24
C ILE A 173 -4.12 -0.47 9.64
N TYR A 174 -3.94 0.83 9.39
CA TYR A 174 -2.72 1.52 9.79
C TYR A 174 -2.45 1.43 11.29
N SER A 175 -3.47 1.54 12.14
CA SER A 175 -3.28 1.43 13.59
C SER A 175 -2.78 0.05 14.05
N THR A 176 -2.98 -1.01 13.25
CA THR A 176 -2.43 -2.35 13.55
C THR A 176 -0.90 -2.38 13.61
N PHE A 177 -0.21 -1.48 12.89
CA PHE A 177 1.25 -1.51 12.79
C PHE A 177 1.92 -0.15 13.00
N GLY A 178 1.19 0.96 12.99
CA GLY A 178 1.75 2.31 13.11
C GLY A 178 2.57 2.51 14.39
N HIS A 179 2.23 1.79 15.47
CA HIS A 179 2.98 1.81 16.73
C HIS A 179 4.37 1.15 16.65
N LEU A 180 4.62 0.33 15.63
CA LEU A 180 5.93 -0.27 15.34
C LEU A 180 6.84 0.66 14.53
N LEU A 181 6.28 1.78 14.05
CA LEU A 181 6.97 2.74 13.21
C LEU A 181 7.43 3.94 14.04
N SER A 182 8.60 4.46 13.71
CA SER A 182 9.09 5.73 14.27
C SER A 182 9.92 6.50 13.26
N HIS A 183 9.90 7.82 13.39
CA HIS A 183 10.73 8.72 12.61
C HIS A 183 11.48 9.65 13.56
N ARG A 184 12.82 9.59 13.55
CA ARG A 184 13.68 10.41 14.43
C ARG A 184 13.27 10.34 15.90
N GLY A 185 13.00 9.12 16.39
CA GLY A 185 12.55 8.86 17.76
C GLY A 185 11.10 9.25 18.07
N THR A 186 10.36 9.83 17.11
CA THR A 186 8.93 10.11 17.25
C THR A 186 8.13 8.90 16.78
N SER A 187 7.31 8.32 17.65
CA SER A 187 6.37 7.26 17.29
C SER A 187 5.39 7.74 16.21
N LEU A 188 5.13 6.88 15.22
CA LEU A 188 4.11 7.11 14.19
C LEU A 188 2.81 6.36 14.49
N GLU A 189 2.56 6.05 15.76
CA GLU A 189 1.27 5.53 16.21
C GLU A 189 0.13 6.52 15.87
N LEU A 190 -1.00 5.96 15.41
CA LEU A 190 -2.22 6.73 15.19
C LEU A 190 -2.82 7.14 16.53
N GLN A 191 -3.09 8.41 16.70
CA GLN A 191 -3.74 8.97 17.88
C GLN A 191 -5.00 9.74 17.49
N ARG A 192 -6.04 9.62 18.31
CA ARG A 192 -7.30 10.35 18.14
C ARG A 192 -7.35 11.52 19.12
N ALA A 193 -7.67 12.71 18.63
CA ALA A 193 -7.90 13.89 19.43
C ALA A 193 -9.39 14.05 19.78
N ALA A 194 -9.70 14.80 20.84
CA ALA A 194 -11.06 14.99 21.33
C ALA A 194 -12.00 15.70 20.33
N ASN A 195 -11.45 16.45 19.38
CA ASN A 195 -12.19 17.19 18.36
C ASN A 195 -12.45 16.37 17.08
N GLY A 196 -12.25 15.04 17.12
CA GLY A 196 -12.39 14.17 15.95
C GLY A 196 -11.23 14.24 14.95
N ALA A 197 -10.20 15.07 15.24
CA ALA A 197 -8.96 15.03 14.47
C ALA A 197 -8.12 13.80 14.83
N TYR A 198 -7.24 13.43 13.91
CA TYR A 198 -6.28 12.37 14.08
C TYR A 198 -4.87 12.94 14.05
N ARG A 199 -3.93 12.20 14.62
CA ARG A 199 -2.52 12.55 14.64
C ARG A 199 -1.66 11.32 14.36
N ILE A 200 -0.64 11.49 13.54
CA ILE A 200 0.47 10.54 13.38
C ILE A 200 1.76 11.33 13.59
N GLY A 201 2.55 10.96 14.60
CA GLY A 201 3.70 11.74 15.05
C GLY A 201 3.33 13.19 15.43
N ASN A 202 3.86 14.17 14.70
CA ASN A 202 3.54 15.59 14.88
C ASN A 202 2.55 16.16 13.84
N LYS A 203 1.89 15.30 13.07
CA LYS A 203 1.03 15.70 11.94
C LYS A 203 -0.42 15.46 12.27
N VAL A 204 -1.21 16.53 12.30
CA VAL A 204 -2.64 16.51 12.62
C VAL A 204 -3.46 16.60 11.34
N PHE A 205 -4.38 15.67 11.14
CA PHE A 205 -5.26 15.60 9.98
C PHE A 205 -6.70 15.30 10.41
N ARG A 206 -7.65 15.45 9.50
CA ARG A 206 -9.04 15.01 9.72
C ARG A 206 -9.58 14.28 8.50
N VAL A 207 -10.57 13.43 8.74
CA VAL A 207 -11.43 12.90 7.69
C VAL A 207 -12.34 14.03 7.19
N VAL A 208 -12.54 14.10 5.88
CA VAL A 208 -13.51 14.98 5.24
C VAL A 208 -14.71 14.13 4.83
N PRO A 209 -15.84 14.21 5.55
CA PRO A 209 -17.08 13.55 5.18
C PRO A 209 -17.51 13.86 3.73
N LEU A 210 -18.21 12.90 3.10
CA LEU A 210 -18.69 13.05 1.71
C LEU A 210 -19.64 14.24 1.52
N ASP A 211 -20.41 14.61 2.54
CA ASP A 211 -21.35 15.73 2.53
C ASP A 211 -20.66 17.10 2.66
N GLU A 212 -19.43 17.16 3.19
CA GLU A 212 -18.61 18.38 3.19
C GLU A 212 -18.02 18.70 1.82
N LEU A 213 -17.91 17.72 0.91
CA LEU A 213 -17.37 17.94 -0.43
C LEU A 213 -18.41 18.65 -1.33
N PRO A 214 -18.03 19.66 -2.15
CA PRO A 214 -18.92 20.26 -3.16
C PRO A 214 -19.44 19.25 -4.18
N ALA A 215 -20.65 19.42 -4.72
CA ALA A 215 -21.31 18.46 -5.62
C ALA A 215 -20.46 18.02 -6.82
N ASP A 216 -19.67 18.94 -7.35
CA ASP A 216 -18.77 18.80 -8.50
C ASP A 216 -17.31 18.53 -8.10
N HIS A 217 -17.02 18.34 -6.82
CA HIS A 217 -15.65 18.09 -6.36
C HIS A 217 -15.16 16.73 -6.87
N PRO A 218 -13.97 16.65 -7.53
CA PRO A 218 -13.54 15.44 -8.24
C PRO A 218 -13.39 14.22 -7.34
N TYR A 219 -12.98 14.41 -6.08
CA TYR A 219 -12.83 13.31 -5.12
C TYR A 219 -14.16 12.68 -4.70
N ARG A 220 -15.33 13.27 -4.97
CA ARG A 220 -16.62 12.60 -4.69
C ARG A 220 -16.80 11.35 -5.53
N SER A 221 -16.30 11.34 -6.77
CA SER A 221 -16.43 10.20 -7.68
C SER A 221 -15.63 8.97 -7.25
N THR A 222 -14.56 9.16 -6.46
CA THR A 222 -13.68 8.11 -5.95
C THR A 222 -13.80 7.93 -4.43
N TYR A 223 -14.75 8.61 -3.79
CA TYR A 223 -14.90 8.57 -2.34
C TYR A 223 -15.36 7.19 -1.88
N THR A 224 -14.73 6.66 -0.82
CA THR A 224 -15.19 5.47 -0.11
C THR A 224 -15.13 5.72 1.38
N ASP A 225 -16.10 5.20 2.15
CA ASP A 225 -16.08 5.32 3.61
C ASP A 225 -14.91 4.54 4.24
N SER A 226 -14.43 3.51 3.55
CA SER A 226 -13.33 2.67 4.02
C SER A 226 -11.95 3.31 3.83
N ASP A 227 -11.77 4.14 2.81
CA ASP A 227 -10.56 4.93 2.57
C ASP A 227 -10.93 6.39 2.21
N PRO A 228 -11.34 7.20 3.20
CA PRO A 228 -12.00 8.48 2.95
C PRO A 228 -11.01 9.59 2.66
N VAL A 229 -11.53 10.70 2.12
CA VAL A 229 -10.76 11.92 1.86
C VAL A 229 -10.15 12.48 3.14
N ILE A 230 -8.87 12.84 3.07
CA ILE A 230 -8.12 13.39 4.22
C ILE A 230 -7.77 14.84 3.99
N ARG A 231 -8.00 15.67 5.01
CA ARG A 231 -7.56 17.06 5.09
C ARG A 231 -6.35 17.15 6.01
N TYR A 232 -5.24 17.66 5.48
CA TYR A 232 -4.05 18.03 6.24
C TYR A 232 -3.67 19.47 5.88
N GLU A 233 -3.94 20.41 6.80
CA GLU A 233 -3.75 21.83 6.58
C GLU A 233 -4.39 22.31 5.25
N ALA A 234 -3.61 22.93 4.34
CA ALA A 234 -4.06 23.40 3.03
C ALA A 234 -4.05 22.32 1.93
N TRP A 235 -3.86 21.06 2.30
CA TRP A 235 -3.76 19.92 1.39
C TRP A 235 -4.95 18.98 1.59
N LEU A 236 -5.45 18.44 0.49
CA LEU A 236 -6.56 17.51 0.42
C LEU A 236 -6.12 16.27 -0.34
N PHE A 237 -6.31 15.11 0.25
CA PHE A 237 -5.94 13.81 -0.30
C PHE A 237 -7.22 13.05 -0.66
N PRO A 238 -7.29 12.39 -1.82
CA PRO A 238 -8.48 11.65 -2.23
C PRO A 238 -8.79 10.47 -1.31
N SER A 239 -7.80 9.99 -0.56
CA SER A 239 -7.94 8.89 0.39
C SER A 239 -6.90 8.98 1.52
N PHE A 240 -7.08 8.19 2.59
CA PHE A 240 -6.12 8.11 3.69
C PHE A 240 -4.83 7.41 3.25
N THR A 241 -4.93 6.43 2.38
CA THR A 241 -3.75 5.80 1.78
C THR A 241 -2.90 6.80 0.99
N ALA A 242 -3.51 7.66 0.17
CA ALA A 242 -2.78 8.69 -0.57
C ALA A 242 -2.06 9.66 0.38
N PHE A 243 -2.70 10.01 1.49
CA PHE A 243 -2.09 10.78 2.57
C PHE A 243 -0.89 10.06 3.20
N LEU A 244 -1.00 8.77 3.53
CA LEU A 244 0.12 7.99 4.08
C LEU A 244 1.32 7.91 3.14
N MET A 245 1.09 7.65 1.86
CA MET A 245 2.16 7.61 0.86
C MET A 245 2.86 8.97 0.75
N TRP A 246 2.09 10.07 0.72
CA TRP A 246 2.66 11.41 0.72
C TRP A 246 3.46 11.70 2.00
N MET A 247 2.94 11.31 3.16
CA MET A 247 3.61 11.46 4.44
C MET A 247 4.98 10.76 4.46
N LEU A 248 5.03 9.53 3.97
CA LEU A 248 6.25 8.74 3.88
C LEU A 248 7.28 9.41 2.97
N LEU A 249 6.89 9.77 1.75
CA LEU A 249 7.80 10.31 0.74
C LEU A 249 8.23 11.75 1.03
N LYS A 250 7.43 12.53 1.77
CA LYS A 250 7.70 13.96 1.98
C LYS A 250 8.29 14.29 3.34
N TRP A 251 7.86 13.60 4.40
CA TRP A 251 8.17 14.00 5.77
C TRP A 251 8.95 12.95 6.55
N TRP A 252 8.78 11.67 6.25
CA TRP A 252 9.45 10.59 6.96
C TRP A 252 10.68 10.05 6.22
N SER A 253 10.98 10.60 5.05
CA SER A 253 12.03 10.09 4.20
C SER A 253 13.45 10.55 4.56
N ASP A 254 13.57 11.58 5.41
CA ASP A 254 14.82 12.26 5.76
C ASP A 254 15.59 11.61 6.94
N HIS A 255 15.42 10.30 7.17
CA HIS A 255 16.17 9.60 8.21
C HIS A 255 17.66 9.53 7.87
N GLU A 256 18.52 9.71 8.88
CA GLU A 256 19.96 9.47 8.75
C GLU A 256 20.19 8.05 8.19
N GLY A 257 20.97 7.96 7.10
CA GLY A 257 21.29 6.70 6.43
C GLY A 257 20.35 6.27 5.29
N VAL A 258 19.18 6.90 5.10
CA VAL A 258 18.24 6.53 4.03
C VAL A 258 18.67 7.08 2.66
N GLY A 259 19.53 8.11 2.65
CA GLY A 259 20.15 8.63 1.42
C GLY A 259 19.17 9.17 0.39
N GLU A 260 17.89 9.36 0.75
CA GLU A 260 16.90 9.92 -0.15
C GLU A 260 17.31 11.32 -0.58
N LYS A 261 17.29 11.56 -1.88
CA LYS A 261 17.65 12.85 -2.46
C LYS A 261 16.89 13.13 -3.73
N GLU A 262 16.66 14.41 -3.95
CA GLU A 262 16.21 14.94 -5.23
C GLU A 262 17.39 14.96 -6.19
N VAL A 263 17.36 14.09 -7.18
CA VAL A 263 18.41 13.97 -8.20
C VAL A 263 18.28 15.05 -9.26
N LEU A 264 17.06 15.41 -9.59
CA LEU A 264 16.79 16.35 -10.66
C LEU A 264 15.48 17.08 -10.39
N ARG A 265 15.49 18.39 -10.71
CA ARG A 265 14.30 19.22 -10.74
C ARG A 265 14.20 19.92 -12.09
N ALA A 266 13.11 19.69 -12.80
CA ALA A 266 12.78 20.36 -14.05
C ALA A 266 11.59 21.30 -13.84
N PHE A 267 11.66 22.48 -14.45
CA PHE A 267 10.53 23.38 -14.55
C PHE A 267 9.74 23.01 -15.80
N THR A 268 8.45 22.76 -15.62
CA THR A 268 7.52 22.57 -16.72
C THR A 268 6.55 23.74 -16.72
N ASP A 269 6.10 24.16 -17.89
CA ASP A 269 4.99 25.11 -17.94
C ASP A 269 3.80 24.50 -17.17
N HIS A 270 3.18 25.28 -16.29
CA HIS A 270 1.98 24.86 -15.56
C HIS A 270 0.84 24.51 -16.52
N HIS A 271 0.87 25.09 -17.72
CA HIS A 271 -0.07 24.82 -18.80
C HIS A 271 0.43 23.79 -19.82
N ASP A 272 1.55 23.09 -19.56
CA ASP A 272 2.00 22.01 -20.45
C ASP A 272 0.98 20.86 -20.42
N PRO A 273 0.27 20.59 -21.53
CA PRO A 273 -0.75 19.54 -21.56
C PRO A 273 -0.17 18.16 -21.24
N ARG A 274 1.14 17.93 -21.47
CA ARG A 274 1.80 16.65 -21.14
C ARG A 274 1.97 16.48 -19.63
N SER A 275 2.40 17.52 -18.93
CA SER A 275 2.48 17.53 -17.47
C SER A 275 1.10 17.41 -16.84
N GLN A 276 0.10 18.12 -17.40
CA GLN A 276 -1.29 17.97 -16.95
C GLN A 276 -1.78 16.54 -17.15
N ARG A 277 -1.52 15.91 -18.30
CA ARG A 277 -1.83 14.47 -18.50
C ARG A 277 -1.14 13.60 -17.47
N LEU A 278 0.11 13.88 -17.06
CA LEU A 278 0.75 13.09 -16.01
C LEU A 278 0.04 13.25 -14.65
N VAL A 279 -0.43 14.45 -14.30
CA VAL A 279 -1.16 14.74 -13.05
C VAL A 279 -2.58 14.18 -13.07
N THR A 280 -3.29 14.28 -14.19
CA THR A 280 -4.73 13.95 -14.30
C THR A 280 -5.00 12.64 -15.00
N ALA A 281 -3.98 11.98 -15.57
CA ALA A 281 -4.15 10.64 -16.12
C ALA A 281 -4.83 9.77 -15.06
N GLY A 282 -5.71 8.88 -15.54
CA GLY A 282 -6.24 7.82 -14.70
C GLY A 282 -5.13 6.87 -14.25
N GLU A 283 -5.46 5.59 -14.16
CA GLU A 283 -4.51 4.61 -13.62
C GLU A 283 -3.22 4.55 -14.47
N ILE A 284 -2.10 4.89 -13.83
CA ILE A 284 -0.78 4.46 -14.30
C ILE A 284 -0.74 2.96 -14.08
N PRO A 285 -0.46 2.15 -15.12
CA PRO A 285 -0.39 0.71 -14.94
C PRO A 285 0.62 0.34 -13.84
N GLU A 286 0.25 -0.60 -12.97
CA GLU A 286 1.07 -1.01 -11.81
C GLU A 286 2.48 -1.47 -12.19
N GLN A 287 2.70 -1.89 -13.45
CA GLN A 287 4.02 -2.22 -13.97
C GLN A 287 4.95 -1.00 -14.03
N LEU A 288 4.38 0.18 -14.34
CA LEU A 288 5.09 1.45 -14.39
C LEU A 288 5.18 2.12 -13.01
N GLY A 289 4.17 1.95 -12.17
CA GLY A 289 4.20 2.46 -10.81
C GLY A 289 2.82 2.55 -10.17
N ILE A 290 2.79 3.06 -8.95
CA ILE A 290 1.58 3.42 -8.21
C ILE A 290 1.55 4.94 -7.97
N THR A 291 0.36 5.50 -7.79
CA THR A 291 0.18 6.95 -7.61
C THR A 291 -0.28 7.31 -6.20
N ALA A 292 0.14 8.49 -5.75
CA ALA A 292 -0.41 9.16 -4.57
C ALA A 292 -0.73 10.60 -4.94
N ASP A 293 -2.02 10.85 -5.14
CA ASP A 293 -2.55 12.13 -5.61
C ASP A 293 -2.91 13.02 -4.43
N TYR A 294 -2.78 14.33 -4.62
CA TYR A 294 -3.21 15.30 -3.63
C TYR A 294 -3.42 16.67 -4.25
N ARG A 295 -4.19 17.51 -3.57
CA ARG A 295 -4.63 18.81 -4.04
C ARG A 295 -4.28 19.88 -3.02
N ARG A 296 -3.75 21.01 -3.49
CA ARG A 296 -3.61 22.23 -2.69
C ARG A 296 -4.78 23.15 -2.99
N ASP A 297 -5.60 23.41 -2.00
CA ASP A 297 -6.81 24.23 -2.17
C ASP A 297 -6.89 25.41 -1.19
N GLY A 298 -5.83 25.64 -0.39
CA GLY A 298 -5.80 26.76 0.54
C GLY A 298 -6.77 26.62 1.72
N ARG A 299 -7.28 25.42 2.02
CA ARG A 299 -8.35 25.13 2.99
C ARG A 299 -9.75 25.54 2.51
N ASP A 300 -9.91 25.86 1.23
CA ASP A 300 -11.21 26.15 0.62
C ASP A 300 -11.56 25.07 -0.40
N LEU A 301 -12.54 24.23 -0.07
CA LEU A 301 -13.03 23.18 -0.96
C LEU A 301 -13.65 23.72 -2.26
N ASN A 302 -14.01 25.01 -2.30
CA ASN A 302 -14.61 25.69 -3.46
C ASN A 302 -13.60 26.59 -4.18
N THR A 303 -12.31 26.46 -3.90
CA THR A 303 -11.31 27.29 -4.58
C THR A 303 -11.42 27.13 -6.10
N ALA A 304 -11.39 28.26 -6.82
CA ALA A 304 -11.54 28.26 -8.27
C ALA A 304 -10.27 27.77 -9.01
N ASP A 305 -9.12 27.77 -8.32
CA ASP A 305 -7.82 27.42 -8.90
C ASP A 305 -7.04 26.48 -7.97
N PRO A 306 -7.51 25.24 -7.76
CA PRO A 306 -6.79 24.25 -6.98
C PRO A 306 -5.55 23.76 -7.74
N ILE A 307 -4.48 23.47 -7.02
CA ILE A 307 -3.27 22.90 -7.62
C ILE A 307 -3.22 21.41 -7.35
N ASP A 308 -3.46 20.61 -8.38
CA ASP A 308 -3.31 19.17 -8.33
C ASP A 308 -1.83 18.77 -8.43
N CYS A 309 -1.45 17.81 -7.59
CA CYS A 309 -0.11 17.28 -7.47
C CYS A 309 -0.18 15.75 -7.41
N ARG A 310 0.89 15.09 -7.83
CA ARG A 310 0.97 13.63 -7.86
C ARG A 310 2.37 13.15 -7.57
N HIS A 311 2.48 12.13 -6.74
CA HIS A 311 3.65 11.26 -6.69
C HIS A 311 3.40 10.03 -7.55
N VAL A 312 4.39 9.62 -8.34
CA VAL A 312 4.40 8.33 -9.04
C VAL A 312 5.57 7.53 -8.50
N ILE A 313 5.28 6.49 -7.71
CA ILE A 313 6.27 5.59 -7.15
C ILE A 313 6.53 4.46 -8.15
N VAL A 314 7.75 4.40 -8.69
CA VAL A 314 8.17 3.47 -9.74
C VAL A 314 9.06 2.33 -9.21
N SER A 315 9.54 2.47 -7.98
CA SER A 315 10.29 1.45 -7.21
C SER A 315 10.06 1.63 -5.72
N GLY A 316 10.21 0.53 -4.99
CA GLY A 316 10.26 0.50 -3.53
C GLY A 316 8.99 -0.02 -2.89
N PHE A 317 7.92 -0.20 -3.68
CA PHE A 317 6.64 -0.73 -3.21
C PHE A 317 6.48 -2.23 -3.45
N ARG A 318 7.45 -2.87 -4.11
CA ARG A 318 7.44 -4.32 -4.38
C ARG A 318 8.30 -5.07 -3.37
N PRO A 319 7.98 -6.34 -3.06
CA PRO A 319 8.77 -7.16 -2.16
C PRO A 319 10.28 -7.22 -2.47
N THR A 320 10.67 -7.21 -3.73
CA THR A 320 12.07 -7.35 -4.16
C THR A 320 12.80 -6.02 -4.31
N ASP A 321 12.10 -4.88 -4.23
CA ASP A 321 12.74 -3.59 -4.40
C ASP A 321 13.54 -3.25 -3.13
N THR A 322 14.79 -2.82 -3.33
CA THR A 322 15.71 -2.41 -2.25
C THR A 322 15.91 -0.90 -2.19
N ILE A 323 15.37 -0.18 -3.18
CA ILE A 323 15.45 1.27 -3.29
C ILE A 323 14.06 1.85 -3.59
N ALA A 324 13.78 3.02 -3.05
CA ALA A 324 12.62 3.81 -3.40
C ALA A 324 13.00 4.74 -4.55
N VAL A 325 12.16 4.74 -5.59
CA VAL A 325 12.33 5.60 -6.76
C VAL A 325 10.97 6.15 -7.09
N TYR A 326 10.85 7.46 -7.15
CA TYR A 326 9.60 8.11 -7.47
C TYR A 326 9.85 9.44 -8.19
N LEU A 327 8.80 9.95 -8.82
CA LEU A 327 8.77 11.32 -9.31
C LEU A 327 7.61 12.06 -8.65
N TRP A 328 7.80 13.35 -8.50
CA TRP A 328 6.78 14.28 -8.04
C TRP A 328 6.46 15.24 -9.17
N VAL A 329 5.17 15.47 -9.43
CA VAL A 329 4.69 16.45 -10.40
C VAL A 329 3.69 17.40 -9.71
N GLY A 330 3.89 18.70 -9.90
CA GLY A 330 3.01 19.73 -9.35
C GLY A 330 3.67 21.11 -9.40
N LEU A 331 2.87 22.17 -9.25
CA LEU A 331 3.38 23.56 -9.20
C LEU A 331 4.29 23.95 -10.38
N GLY A 332 4.02 23.42 -11.58
CA GLY A 332 4.85 23.65 -12.78
C GLY A 332 6.25 23.04 -12.67
N LYS A 333 6.39 21.93 -11.95
CA LYS A 333 7.68 21.27 -11.73
C LYS A 333 7.53 19.76 -11.77
N ILE A 334 8.61 19.11 -12.19
CA ILE A 334 8.82 17.68 -12.04
C ILE A 334 10.12 17.47 -11.26
N GLY A 335 10.03 16.72 -10.16
CA GLY A 335 11.19 16.32 -9.34
C GLY A 335 11.40 14.81 -9.41
N LEU A 336 12.65 14.36 -9.54
CA LEU A 336 13.05 12.96 -9.54
C LEU A 336 13.77 12.63 -8.23
N TRP A 337 13.30 11.61 -7.52
CA TRP A 337 13.76 11.28 -6.16
C TRP A 337 14.11 9.80 -6.03
N THR A 338 15.24 9.51 -5.39
CA THR A 338 15.70 8.13 -5.18
C THR A 338 16.45 7.97 -3.86
N THR A 339 16.39 6.76 -3.30
CA THR A 339 17.30 6.29 -2.24
C THR A 339 18.51 5.51 -2.79
N GLU A 340 18.64 5.39 -4.12
CA GLU A 340 19.82 4.79 -4.75
C GLU A 340 21.09 5.60 -4.43
N SER A 341 22.09 4.91 -3.89
CA SER A 341 23.42 5.50 -3.73
C SER A 341 24.04 5.76 -5.09
N ALA A 342 24.69 6.92 -5.26
CA ALA A 342 25.30 7.25 -6.54
C ALA A 342 26.47 6.30 -6.83
N ALA A 343 26.42 5.57 -7.94
CA ALA A 343 27.46 4.62 -8.36
C ALA A 343 28.71 5.33 -8.95
N ALA A 344 28.57 6.60 -9.33
CA ALA A 344 29.63 7.42 -9.90
C ALA A 344 29.63 8.84 -9.30
N GLY A 345 30.70 9.58 -9.53
CA GLY A 345 30.86 10.96 -9.08
C GLY A 345 29.88 11.94 -9.72
N ALA A 346 29.77 13.16 -9.17
CA ALA A 346 28.79 14.15 -9.60
C ALA A 346 28.96 14.62 -11.07
N SER A 347 30.15 14.49 -11.66
CA SER A 347 30.43 14.83 -13.06
C SER A 347 29.99 13.77 -14.07
N ALA A 348 29.70 12.55 -13.61
CA ALA A 348 29.20 11.48 -14.46
C ALA A 348 27.73 11.75 -14.88
N SER A 349 27.30 11.10 -15.96
CA SER A 349 25.91 11.17 -16.41
C SER A 349 24.95 10.61 -15.36
N LEU A 350 23.66 10.95 -15.45
CA LEU A 350 22.66 10.43 -14.51
C LEU A 350 22.52 8.91 -14.62
N ASP A 351 22.67 8.33 -15.82
CA ASP A 351 22.61 6.87 -16.02
C ASP A 351 23.79 6.15 -15.36
N GLU A 352 24.98 6.77 -15.36
CA GLU A 352 26.14 6.24 -14.64
C GLU A 352 26.02 6.42 -13.13
N ARG A 353 25.40 7.51 -12.67
CA ARG A 353 25.20 7.78 -11.24
C ARG A 353 24.09 6.92 -10.64
N PHE A 354 23.00 6.71 -11.37
CA PHE A 354 21.77 6.07 -10.87
C PHE A 354 21.26 5.01 -11.86
N PRO A 355 22.05 3.95 -12.14
CA PRO A 355 21.74 2.96 -13.17
C PRO A 355 20.44 2.19 -12.92
N VAL A 356 19.95 2.11 -11.67
CA VAL A 356 18.69 1.45 -11.35
C VAL A 356 17.50 2.41 -11.44
N SER A 357 17.64 3.64 -10.96
CA SER A 357 16.54 4.62 -10.92
C SER A 357 16.23 5.21 -12.29
N MET A 358 17.26 5.50 -13.09
CA MET A 358 17.10 6.19 -14.37
C MET A 358 16.16 5.45 -15.33
N PRO A 359 16.34 4.16 -15.65
CA PRO A 359 15.42 3.44 -16.54
C PRO A 359 13.96 3.47 -16.07
N ARG A 360 13.72 3.49 -14.75
CA ARG A 360 12.37 3.51 -14.17
C ARG A 360 11.69 4.87 -14.35
N TRP A 361 12.40 5.98 -14.10
CA TRP A 361 11.87 7.31 -14.40
C TRP A 361 11.64 7.50 -15.89
N LEU A 362 12.60 7.11 -16.73
CA LEU A 362 12.48 7.22 -18.19
C LEU A 362 11.26 6.48 -18.72
N SER A 363 10.95 5.30 -18.18
CA SER A 363 9.76 4.53 -18.57
C SER A 363 8.46 5.33 -18.36
N VAL A 364 8.32 6.02 -17.23
CA VAL A 364 7.15 6.88 -16.98
C VAL A 364 7.20 8.15 -17.83
N LEU A 365 8.34 8.85 -17.88
CA LEU A 365 8.46 10.11 -18.63
C LEU A 365 8.22 9.92 -20.14
N LYS A 366 8.71 8.82 -20.72
CA LYS A 366 8.48 8.45 -22.14
C LYS A 366 7.00 8.30 -22.45
N ARG A 367 6.22 7.69 -21.55
CA ARG A 367 4.78 7.50 -21.75
C ARG A 367 4.03 8.82 -21.93
N PHE A 368 4.55 9.92 -21.39
CA PHE A 368 3.91 11.23 -21.44
C PHE A 368 4.65 12.23 -22.35
N ASP A 369 5.66 11.77 -23.10
CA ASP A 369 6.51 12.62 -23.96
C ASP A 369 7.24 13.73 -23.17
N LEU A 370 7.64 13.44 -21.92
CA LEU A 370 8.29 14.39 -20.99
C LEU A 370 9.80 14.14 -20.81
N GLU A 371 10.34 13.07 -21.40
CA GLU A 371 11.73 12.65 -21.21
C GLU A 371 12.73 13.78 -21.51
N SER A 372 12.76 14.31 -22.73
CA SER A 372 13.74 15.35 -23.10
C SER A 372 13.59 16.64 -22.29
N ASP A 373 12.38 17.04 -21.95
CA ASP A 373 12.18 18.27 -21.18
C ASP A 373 12.64 18.14 -19.73
N VAL A 374 12.49 16.96 -19.14
CA VAL A 374 12.93 16.71 -17.76
C VAL A 374 14.43 16.39 -17.73
N ILE A 375 14.91 15.55 -18.64
CA ILE A 375 16.28 15.05 -18.64
C ILE A 375 17.25 16.00 -19.32
N ASP A 376 16.88 16.80 -20.32
CA ASP A 376 17.85 17.63 -21.05
C ASP A 376 17.90 19.09 -20.56
N ARG A 377 16.79 19.65 -20.04
CA ARG A 377 16.69 21.10 -19.67
C ARG A 377 17.12 21.44 -18.23
N ARG A 378 18.17 20.77 -17.73
CA ARG A 378 18.47 20.58 -16.29
C ARG A 378 18.79 21.85 -15.48
N SER A 379 18.35 21.83 -14.22
CA SER A 379 19.16 22.28 -13.08
C SER A 379 19.47 21.05 -12.21
N VAL A 380 20.71 20.55 -12.24
CA VAL A 380 21.10 19.38 -11.42
C VAL A 380 21.28 19.83 -9.98
N LEU A 381 20.51 19.24 -9.07
CA LEU A 381 20.70 19.36 -7.62
C LEU A 381 21.54 18.15 -7.21
N VAL A 382 22.64 18.36 -6.49
CA VAL A 382 23.66 17.32 -6.21
C VAL A 382 23.20 16.38 -5.10
#